data_AF-R7XM30-F1
#
_entry.id   AF-R7XM30-F1
#
_cell.length_a   1.000
_cell.length_b   1.000
_cell.length_c   1.000
_cell.angle_alpha   90.00
_cell.angle_beta   90.00
_cell.angle_gamma   90.00
#
_symmetry.space_group_name_H-M   'P 1'
#
loop_
_entity.id
_entity.type
_entity.pdbx_description
1 polymer ?
#
loop_
_entity_poly.entity_id
_entity_poly.type
_entity_poly.pdbx_seq_one_letter_code
_entity_poly.pdbx_strand_id
1 'polypeptide(L)'
;MSDGIEDKPVDPMDDWASALAEQTSATSAGIPAAAAPAAQPAATPAAATVFQPLAKEAPSGFRNDIEMILDIPVQLTVELGRTKVPIKNLLQLAQGSVVELDGLAGEPMDVLVNGYLIAQGEVVVVNDKFGIRLTDIITPSERIRKLNK
;
A
#
# COMPACT_ATOMS: atom_id res chain seq x y z
N MET A 1 17.59 12.88 60.92
CA MET A 1 16.61 11.82 60.66
C MET A 1 16.18 11.95 59.21
N SER A 2 16.62 11.00 58.41
CA SER A 2 16.37 10.84 56.98
C SER A 2 14.94 10.33 56.77
N ASP A 3 14.21 10.88 55.81
CA ASP A 3 13.01 10.25 55.26
C ASP A 3 13.23 10.15 53.74
N GLY A 4 13.46 8.92 53.28
CA GLY A 4 13.73 8.58 51.89
C GLY A 4 12.45 8.05 51.26
N ILE A 5 12.03 8.68 50.18
CA ILE A 5 10.93 8.24 49.31
C ILE A 5 11.46 7.02 48.54
N GLU A 6 10.90 5.84 48.84
CA GLU A 6 11.19 4.59 48.12
C GLU A 6 10.02 4.30 47.15
N ASP A 7 10.27 4.57 45.87
CA ASP A 7 9.36 4.30 44.75
C ASP A 7 9.52 2.83 44.34
N LYS A 8 8.48 2.01 44.57
CA LYS A 8 8.45 0.60 44.16
C LYS A 8 7.79 0.49 42.78
N PRO A 9 8.34 -0.33 41.85
CA PRO A 9 7.72 -0.55 40.55
C PRO A 9 6.43 -1.36 40.71
N VAL A 10 5.37 -0.92 40.04
CA VAL A 10 4.10 -1.64 39.88
C VAL A 10 4.23 -2.66 38.75
N ASP A 11 4.12 -3.95 39.08
CA ASP A 11 4.19 -5.05 38.11
C ASP A 11 2.88 -5.13 37.30
N PRO A 12 2.91 -5.02 35.95
CA PRO A 12 1.71 -5.00 35.09
C PRO A 12 0.96 -6.34 34.99
N MET A 13 1.39 -7.36 35.73
CA MET A 13 0.76 -8.69 35.76
C MET A 13 -0.45 -8.75 36.71
N ASP A 14 -0.48 -7.91 37.76
CA ASP A 14 -1.56 -7.89 38.75
C ASP A 14 -2.86 -7.24 38.23
N ASP A 15 -2.74 -6.26 37.33
CA ASP A 15 -3.90 -5.64 36.66
C ASP A 15 -4.59 -6.61 35.69
N TRP A 16 -3.83 -7.51 35.06
CA TRP A 16 -4.37 -8.55 34.18
C TRP A 16 -5.09 -9.66 34.96
N ALA A 17 -4.62 -10.00 36.17
CA ALA A 17 -5.23 -11.02 37.02
C ALA A 17 -6.63 -10.58 37.53
N SER A 18 -6.82 -9.29 37.77
CA SER A 18 -8.09 -8.73 38.27
C SER A 18 -9.20 -8.77 37.20
N ALA A 19 -8.86 -8.60 35.92
CA ALA A 19 -9.83 -8.60 34.82
C ALA A 19 -10.40 -10.00 34.49
N LEU A 20 -9.62 -11.08 34.65
CA LEU A 20 -10.11 -12.45 34.42
C LEU A 20 -11.10 -12.93 35.51
N ALA A 21 -10.96 -12.40 36.73
CA ALA A 21 -11.82 -12.76 37.86
C ALA A 21 -13.27 -12.26 37.67
N GLU A 22 -13.47 -11.14 36.97
CA GLU A 22 -14.82 -10.62 36.69
C GLU A 22 -15.59 -11.43 35.63
N GLN A 23 -14.93 -12.08 34.67
CA GLN A 23 -15.61 -12.87 33.63
C GLN A 23 -16.03 -14.28 34.08
N THR A 24 -15.47 -14.81 35.17
CA THR A 24 -15.77 -16.18 35.62
C THR A 24 -17.00 -16.25 36.54
N SER A 25 -17.52 -15.10 37.00
CA SER A 25 -18.61 -15.06 37.99
C SER A 25 -20.03 -15.09 37.40
N ALA A 26 -20.18 -15.18 36.07
CA ALA A 26 -21.48 -15.11 35.38
C ALA A 26 -21.91 -16.41 34.67
N THR A 27 -21.36 -17.58 35.02
CA THR A 27 -21.84 -18.86 34.48
C THR A 27 -21.91 -19.97 35.54
N SER A 28 -22.92 -19.91 36.40
CA SER A 28 -23.37 -21.09 37.14
C SER A 28 -24.74 -20.84 37.76
N ALA A 29 -25.80 -21.06 36.98
CA ALA A 29 -27.15 -21.26 37.52
C ALA A 29 -27.98 -22.16 36.58
N GLY A 30 -27.95 -23.46 36.87
CA GLY A 30 -29.10 -24.37 36.88
C GLY A 30 -29.84 -24.71 35.57
N ILE A 31 -29.69 -25.94 35.10
CA ILE A 31 -30.71 -26.62 34.29
C ILE A 31 -30.92 -28.04 34.87
N PRO A 32 -32.11 -28.39 35.39
CA PRO A 32 -32.46 -29.79 35.59
C PRO A 32 -33.08 -30.38 34.32
N ALA A 33 -32.71 -31.61 34.04
CA ALA A 33 -33.26 -32.45 33.00
C ALA A 33 -34.53 -33.17 33.50
N ALA A 34 -35.60 -33.19 32.68
CA ALA A 34 -36.34 -34.42 32.32
C ALA A 34 -37.61 -34.14 31.46
N ALA A 35 -37.81 -35.05 30.49
CA ALA A 35 -39.06 -35.51 29.88
C ALA A 35 -39.71 -34.72 28.70
N ALA A 36 -39.56 -35.29 27.50
CA ALA A 36 -40.45 -35.16 26.33
C ALA A 36 -41.59 -36.23 26.42
N PRO A 37 -42.54 -36.38 25.44
CA PRO A 37 -42.81 -35.63 24.20
C PRO A 37 -44.32 -35.34 23.93
N ALA A 38 -44.65 -34.37 23.05
CA ALA A 38 -45.90 -34.39 22.27
C ALA A 38 -45.81 -33.42 21.06
N ALA A 39 -46.25 -33.92 19.91
CA ALA A 39 -46.11 -33.35 18.57
C ALA A 39 -47.04 -32.16 18.29
N GLN A 40 -46.57 -31.20 17.47
CA GLN A 40 -47.36 -30.39 16.52
C GLN A 40 -46.44 -29.55 15.60
N PRO A 41 -46.90 -29.12 14.41
CA PRO A 41 -46.25 -29.40 13.14
C PRO A 41 -45.37 -28.27 12.62
N ALA A 42 -44.52 -28.64 11.67
CA ALA A 42 -43.66 -27.76 10.89
C ALA A 42 -44.44 -26.58 10.25
N ALA A 43 -44.23 -25.38 10.80
CA ALA A 43 -44.37 -24.15 10.06
C ALA A 43 -42.97 -23.74 9.59
N THR A 44 -42.59 -24.14 8.38
CA THR A 44 -41.45 -23.53 7.68
C THR A 44 -41.73 -22.05 7.52
N PRO A 45 -40.93 -21.13 8.08
CA PRO A 45 -41.12 -19.72 7.82
C PRO A 45 -40.80 -19.48 6.34
N ALA A 46 -41.80 -19.04 5.59
CA ALA A 46 -41.72 -18.63 4.19
C ALA A 46 -40.82 -17.40 3.94
N ALA A 47 -39.92 -17.08 4.88
CA ALA A 47 -39.00 -15.96 4.80
C ALA A 47 -37.63 -16.34 4.20
N ALA A 48 -37.32 -17.64 4.09
CA ALA A 48 -36.02 -18.10 3.59
C ALA A 48 -35.84 -18.01 2.07
N THR A 49 -36.91 -17.71 1.31
CA THR A 49 -36.88 -17.67 -0.16
C THR A 49 -36.98 -16.26 -0.76
N VAL A 50 -37.21 -15.22 0.05
CA VAL A 50 -37.50 -13.87 -0.45
C VAL A 50 -36.26 -12.96 -0.44
N PHE A 51 -35.29 -13.22 0.44
CA PHE A 51 -33.97 -12.60 0.36
C PHE A 51 -33.03 -13.52 -0.44
N GLN A 52 -33.07 -13.39 -1.77
CA GLN A 52 -31.91 -13.78 -2.57
C GLN A 52 -30.78 -12.82 -2.19
N PRO A 53 -29.65 -13.28 -1.61
CA PRO A 53 -28.48 -12.43 -1.50
C PRO A 53 -28.16 -12.04 -2.94
N LEU A 54 -28.13 -10.75 -3.22
CA LEU A 54 -27.51 -10.26 -4.43
C LEU A 54 -26.06 -10.74 -4.34
N ALA A 55 -25.79 -11.90 -4.96
CA ALA A 55 -24.44 -12.34 -5.22
C ALA A 55 -23.83 -11.14 -5.91
N LYS A 56 -22.95 -10.47 -5.18
CA LYS A 56 -22.29 -9.27 -5.62
C LYS A 56 -21.39 -9.72 -6.76
N GLU A 57 -21.97 -9.82 -7.95
CA GLU A 57 -21.26 -9.71 -9.20
C GLU A 57 -20.64 -8.31 -9.14
N ALA A 58 -19.47 -8.25 -8.51
CA ALA A 58 -18.58 -7.13 -8.67
C ALA A 58 -18.40 -6.99 -10.19
N PRO A 59 -18.60 -5.79 -10.76
CA PRO A 59 -18.50 -5.61 -12.19
C PRO A 59 -17.10 -6.05 -12.63
N SER A 60 -17.03 -7.24 -13.24
CA SER A 60 -15.79 -7.85 -13.72
C SER A 60 -15.34 -7.24 -15.05
N GLY A 61 -16.20 -6.45 -15.70
CA GLY A 61 -15.89 -5.78 -16.96
C GLY A 61 -14.66 -4.87 -16.88
N PHE A 62 -14.52 -4.09 -15.81
CA PHE A 62 -13.41 -3.13 -15.70
C PHE A 62 -12.03 -3.80 -15.51
N ARG A 63 -12.00 -5.05 -15.00
CA ARG A 63 -10.74 -5.79 -14.84
C ARG A 63 -10.24 -6.32 -16.18
N ASN A 64 -11.15 -6.82 -17.02
CA ASN A 64 -10.81 -7.31 -18.36
C ASN A 64 -10.32 -6.17 -19.29
N ASP A 65 -10.89 -4.97 -19.16
CA ASP A 65 -10.45 -3.81 -19.93
C ASP A 65 -9.04 -3.35 -19.54
N ILE A 66 -8.69 -3.45 -18.25
CA ILE A 66 -7.32 -3.16 -17.77
C ILE A 66 -6.32 -4.18 -18.31
N GLU A 67 -6.68 -5.46 -18.35
CA GLU A 67 -5.79 -6.53 -18.86
C GLU A 67 -5.35 -6.27 -20.31
N MET A 68 -6.22 -5.73 -21.17
CA MET A 68 -5.85 -5.35 -22.54
C MET A 68 -4.86 -4.16 -22.60
N ILE A 69 -4.89 -3.26 -21.62
CA ILE A 69 -4.05 -2.04 -21.59
C ILE A 69 -2.62 -2.36 -21.10
N LEU A 70 -2.42 -3.46 -20.37
CA LEU A 70 -1.13 -3.81 -19.79
C LEU A 70 -0.01 -4.03 -20.83
N ASP A 71 -0.37 -4.43 -22.06
CA ASP A 71 0.59 -4.74 -23.13
C ASP A 71 0.99 -3.52 -23.98
N ILE A 72 0.47 -2.33 -23.67
CA ILE A 72 0.79 -1.12 -24.42
C ILE A 72 2.23 -0.68 -24.10
N PRO A 73 3.14 -0.60 -25.09
CA PRO A 73 4.51 -0.17 -24.85
C PRO A 73 4.55 1.31 -24.47
N VAL A 74 5.32 1.64 -23.44
CA VAL A 74 5.54 3.01 -22.98
C VAL A 74 7.02 3.40 -23.03
N GLN A 75 7.29 4.65 -23.40
CA GLN A 75 8.64 5.19 -23.39
C GLN A 75 8.99 5.66 -21.97
N LEU A 76 10.01 5.03 -21.42
CA LEU A 76 10.61 5.42 -20.15
C LEU A 76 11.89 6.21 -20.44
N THR A 77 11.95 7.43 -19.93
CA THR A 77 13.09 8.34 -20.08
C THR A 77 13.80 8.45 -18.75
N VAL A 78 15.13 8.40 -18.79
CA VAL A 78 15.94 8.59 -17.60
C VAL A 78 16.83 9.79 -17.86
N GLU A 79 16.80 10.74 -16.95
CA GLU A 79 17.54 11.97 -17.08
C GLU A 79 18.68 12.04 -16.08
N LEU A 80 19.89 12.29 -16.59
CA LEU A 80 21.05 12.59 -15.74
C LEU A 80 20.87 13.93 -15.02
N GLY A 81 20.24 14.88 -15.68
CA GLY A 81 19.96 16.20 -15.15
C GLY A 81 19.43 17.12 -16.24
N ARG A 82 18.90 18.27 -15.81
CA ARG A 82 18.43 19.35 -16.67
C ARG A 82 19.26 20.59 -16.38
N THR A 83 19.26 21.54 -17.29
CA THR A 83 19.73 22.90 -17.00
C THR A 83 19.05 23.89 -17.95
N LYS A 84 19.03 25.17 -17.58
CA LYS A 84 18.54 26.26 -18.42
C LYS A 84 19.72 27.08 -18.92
N VAL A 85 19.93 27.07 -20.24
CA VAL A 85 20.96 27.89 -20.88
C VAL A 85 20.33 28.99 -21.74
N PRO A 86 20.91 30.20 -21.78
CA PRO A 86 20.43 31.24 -22.69
C PRO A 86 20.67 30.82 -24.14
N ILE A 87 19.78 31.23 -25.05
CA ILE A 87 19.84 30.88 -26.48
C ILE A 87 21.21 31.21 -27.08
N LYS A 88 21.81 32.34 -26.68
CA LYS A 88 23.15 32.73 -27.12
C LYS A 88 24.21 31.66 -26.83
N ASN A 89 24.18 31.05 -25.64
CA ASN A 89 25.17 30.04 -25.26
C ASN A 89 24.88 28.72 -25.97
N LEU A 90 23.60 28.35 -26.14
CA LEU A 90 23.20 27.16 -26.90
C LEU A 90 23.73 27.19 -28.34
N LEU A 91 23.63 28.34 -29.01
CA LEU A 91 24.14 28.53 -30.38
C LEU A 91 25.68 28.54 -30.48
N GLN A 92 26.38 28.69 -29.36
CA GLN A 92 27.85 28.68 -29.29
C GLN A 92 28.43 27.31 -28.93
N LEU A 93 27.58 26.32 -28.60
CA LEU A 93 28.05 24.98 -28.28
C LEU A 93 28.72 24.34 -29.49
N ALA A 94 29.89 23.76 -29.25
CA ALA A 94 30.67 23.04 -30.24
C ALA A 94 31.13 21.70 -29.68
N GLN A 95 31.75 20.87 -30.52
CA GLN A 95 32.36 19.63 -30.07
C GLN A 95 33.37 19.93 -28.95
N GLY A 96 33.21 19.24 -27.82
CA GLY A 96 34.06 19.44 -26.64
C GLY A 96 33.54 20.48 -25.64
N SER A 97 32.45 21.18 -25.91
CA SER A 97 31.79 22.02 -24.90
C SER A 97 31.25 21.16 -23.75
N VAL A 98 31.48 21.59 -22.52
CA VAL A 98 30.95 20.97 -21.30
C VAL A 98 29.81 21.83 -20.77
N VAL A 99 28.66 21.20 -20.50
CA VAL A 99 27.48 21.87 -19.95
C VAL A 99 27.22 21.30 -18.55
N GLU A 100 27.17 22.17 -17.56
CA GLU A 100 26.81 21.81 -16.20
C GLU A 100 25.30 21.53 -16.10
N LEU A 101 24.94 20.49 -15.35
CA LEU A 101 23.55 20.11 -15.10
C LEU A 101 23.18 20.42 -13.65
N ASP A 102 21.89 20.62 -13.39
CA ASP A 102 21.38 20.99 -12.06
C ASP A 102 21.46 19.84 -11.03
N GLY A 103 21.64 18.59 -11.49
CA GLY A 103 21.71 17.40 -10.63
C GLY A 103 23.08 17.21 -9.97
N LEU A 104 23.12 16.90 -8.67
CA LEU A 104 24.37 16.67 -7.96
C LEU A 104 24.92 15.27 -8.25
N ALA A 105 26.25 15.16 -8.31
CA ALA A 105 26.91 13.87 -8.48
C ALA A 105 26.59 12.95 -7.29
N GLY A 106 26.12 11.74 -7.58
CA GLY A 106 25.76 10.73 -6.58
C GLY A 106 24.30 10.77 -6.13
N GLU A 107 23.50 11.76 -6.57
CA GLU A 107 22.05 11.72 -6.38
C GLU A 107 21.40 10.72 -7.35
N PRO A 108 20.28 10.09 -6.94
CA PRO A 108 19.53 9.21 -7.83
C PRO A 108 18.96 10.02 -9.00
N MET A 109 18.99 9.42 -10.19
CA MET A 109 18.47 9.99 -11.41
C MET A 109 16.95 9.92 -11.48
N ASP A 110 16.36 10.92 -12.13
CA ASP A 110 14.92 10.97 -12.36
C ASP A 110 14.51 10.01 -13.49
N VAL A 111 13.46 9.24 -13.22
CA VAL A 111 12.84 8.32 -14.18
C VAL A 111 11.45 8.81 -14.51
N LEU A 112 11.25 9.11 -15.78
CA LEU A 112 10.03 9.72 -16.30
C LEU A 112 9.32 8.80 -17.28
N VAL A 113 7.99 8.91 -17.31
CA VAL A 113 7.15 8.36 -18.38
C VAL A 113 6.27 9.47 -18.89
N ASN A 114 6.22 9.66 -20.21
CA ASN A 114 5.51 10.77 -20.86
C ASN A 114 5.84 12.16 -20.26
N GLY A 115 7.09 12.34 -19.79
CA GLY A 115 7.54 13.60 -19.18
C GLY A 115 7.13 13.79 -17.71
N TYR A 116 6.48 12.81 -17.08
CA TYR A 116 6.15 12.83 -15.66
C TYR A 116 7.12 11.96 -14.85
N LEU A 117 7.66 12.52 -13.77
CA LEU A 117 8.46 11.77 -12.79
C LEU A 117 7.61 10.67 -12.15
N ILE A 118 8.07 9.42 -12.27
CA ILE A 118 7.42 8.25 -11.67
C ILE A 118 8.32 7.55 -10.64
N ALA A 119 9.63 7.69 -10.76
CA ALA A 119 10.59 6.99 -9.93
C ALA A 119 11.92 7.74 -9.87
N GLN A 120 12.76 7.35 -8.93
CA GLN A 120 14.16 7.72 -8.87
C GLN A 120 15.01 6.45 -8.84
N GLY A 121 16.23 6.52 -9.37
CA GLY A 121 17.11 5.36 -9.38
C GLY A 121 18.58 5.65 -9.63
N GLU A 122 19.42 4.72 -9.23
CA GLU A 122 20.87 4.78 -9.44
C GLU A 122 21.27 4.05 -10.73
N VAL A 123 22.29 4.56 -11.43
CA VAL A 123 22.87 3.89 -12.60
C VAL A 123 23.66 2.68 -12.15
N VAL A 124 23.37 1.56 -12.78
CA VAL A 124 24.13 0.32 -12.63
C VAL A 124 24.60 -0.15 -13.99
N VAL A 125 25.67 -0.95 -14.02
CA VAL A 125 26.10 -1.62 -15.25
C VAL A 125 25.77 -3.10 -15.12
N VAL A 126 25.05 -3.64 -16.10
CA VAL A 126 24.66 -5.04 -16.17
C VAL A 126 24.99 -5.57 -17.55
N ASN A 127 25.86 -6.57 -17.64
CA ASN A 127 26.31 -7.18 -18.91
C ASN A 127 26.81 -6.12 -19.92
N ASP A 128 27.71 -5.23 -19.48
CA ASP A 128 28.28 -4.12 -20.27
C ASP A 128 27.24 -3.12 -20.82
N LYS A 129 26.02 -3.15 -20.29
CA LYS A 129 24.95 -2.20 -20.62
C LYS A 129 24.62 -1.37 -19.40
N PHE A 130 24.25 -0.11 -19.64
CA PHE A 130 23.66 0.72 -18.61
C PHE A 130 22.27 0.18 -18.23
N GLY A 131 22.02 0.11 -16.94
CA GLY A 131 20.74 -0.20 -16.34
C GLY A 131 20.46 0.76 -15.19
N ILE A 132 19.24 0.71 -14.65
CA ILE A 132 18.84 1.56 -13.53
C ILE A 132 18.21 0.71 -12.46
N ARG A 133 18.71 0.88 -11.24
CA ARG A 133 18.07 0.33 -10.06
C ARG A 133 17.20 1.40 -9.45
N LEU A 134 15.90 1.12 -9.40
CA LEU A 134 14.92 2.01 -8.79
C LEU A 134 15.14 2.05 -7.28
N THR A 135 15.32 3.24 -6.73
CA THR A 135 15.47 3.50 -5.29
C THR A 135 14.13 3.90 -4.66
N ASP A 136 13.36 4.73 -5.36
CA ASP A 136 12.02 5.15 -4.95
C ASP A 136 11.07 5.15 -6.15
N ILE A 137 9.80 4.81 -5.94
CA ILE A 137 8.81 4.73 -7.01
C ILE A 137 7.38 4.95 -6.50
N ILE A 138 6.60 5.74 -7.24
CA ILE A 138 5.20 6.02 -6.90
C ILE A 138 4.32 4.76 -7.02
N THR A 139 3.13 4.81 -6.44
CA THR A 139 2.21 3.67 -6.42
C THR A 139 1.73 3.30 -7.84
N PRO A 140 1.40 2.02 -8.13
CA PRO A 140 0.90 1.61 -9.45
C PRO A 140 -0.32 2.42 -9.92
N SER A 141 -1.25 2.72 -9.00
CA SER A 141 -2.44 3.54 -9.28
C SER A 141 -2.09 4.96 -9.73
N GLU A 142 -1.04 5.55 -9.18
CA GLU A 142 -0.58 6.89 -9.58
C GLU A 142 0.13 6.85 -10.93
N ARG A 143 0.88 5.78 -11.24
CA ARG A 143 1.52 5.61 -12.56
C ARG A 143 0.47 5.61 -13.68
N ILE A 144 -0.60 4.83 -13.52
CA ILE A 144 -1.70 4.78 -14.49
C ILE A 144 -2.32 6.16 -14.69
N ARG A 145 -2.51 6.92 -13.61
CA ARG A 145 -3.02 8.30 -13.70
C ARG A 145 -2.07 9.25 -14.43
N LYS A 146 -0.75 9.05 -14.31
CA LYS A 146 0.27 9.87 -14.97
C LYS A 146 0.46 9.50 -16.44
N LEU A 147 0.18 8.26 -16.84
CA LEU A 147 0.16 7.84 -18.25
C LEU A 147 -0.97 8.48 -19.05
N ASN A 148 -2.13 8.70 -18.41
CA ASN A 148 -3.35 9.22 -19.06
C ASN A 148 -3.40 10.75 -19.18
N LYS A 149 -2.34 11.45 -18.77
CA LYS A 149 -2.24 12.91 -18.91
C LYS A 149 -1.34 13.26 -20.09
#